data_AF-A0AAV0H6N9-F1
#
_entry.id   AF-A0AAV0H6N9-F1
#
_cell.length_a   1.000
_cell.length_b   1.000
_cell.length_c   1.000
_cell.angle_alpha   90.00
_cell.angle_beta   90.00
_cell.angle_gamma   90.00
#
_symmetry.space_group_name_H-M   'P 1'
#
loop_
_entity.id
_entity.type
_entity.pdbx_description
1 polymer ?
#
loop_
_entity_poly.entity_id
_entity_poly.type
_entity_poly.pdbx_seq_one_letter_code
_entity_poly.pdbx_strand_id
1 'polypeptide(L)' 'MFLTRGALPLAPLWEVFFRGHEGLYSIYVHNLPNYNDTDPLDSVFYGRRIPSKVGSSLSFFLPFLS' A
#
# COMPACT_ATOMS: atom_id res chain seq x y z
N MET A 1 1.86 -1.88 -9.80
CA MET A 1 1.03 -2.22 -8.62
C MET A 1 1.78 -3.25 -7.79
N PHE A 2 1.92 -3.01 -6.49
CA PHE A 2 2.56 -3.89 -5.52
C PHE A 2 1.56 -4.29 -4.44
N LEU A 3 1.44 -5.59 -4.18
CA LEU A 3 0.59 -6.13 -3.13
C LEU A 3 1.49 -6.73 -2.05
N THR A 4 1.43 -6.18 -0.84
CA THR A 4 2.31 -6.59 0.24
C THR A 4 1.51 -6.72 1.53
N ARG A 5 1.96 -7.58 2.45
CA ARG A 5 1.38 -7.64 3.79
C ARG A 5 2.05 -6.66 4.78
N GLY A 6 3.18 -6.06 4.41
CA GLY A 6 4.02 -5.27 5.30
C GLY A 6 5.03 -4.41 4.53
N ALA A 7 6.31 -4.52 4.83
CA ALA A 7 7.34 -3.81 4.07
C ALA A 7 7.36 -4.28 2.61
N LEU A 8 7.61 -3.34 1.68
CA LEU A 8 7.70 -3.66 0.26
C LEU A 8 9.00 -4.45 0.00
N PRO A 9 8.92 -5.73 -0.41
CA PRO A 9 10.11 -6.50 -0.72
C PRO A 9 10.88 -5.85 -1.87
N LEU A 10 12.20 -5.83 -1.74
CA LEU A 10 13.11 -5.23 -2.71
C LEU A 10 12.88 -3.73 -2.93
N ALA A 11 12.29 -3.01 -1.97
CA ALA A 11 12.12 -1.55 -2.05
C ALA A 11 13.38 -0.80 -2.51
N PRO A 12 14.60 -1.10 -2.01
CA PRO A 12 15.80 -0.41 -2.49
C PRO A 12 16.12 -0.63 -3.98
N LEU A 13 15.81 -1.81 -4.52
CA LEU A 13 16.01 -2.11 -5.94
C LEU A 13 15.03 -1.31 -6.80
N TRP A 14 13.76 -1.35 -6.42
CA TRP A 14 12.70 -0.62 -7.11
C TRP A 14 12.92 0.89 -7.05
N GLU A 15 13.43 1.39 -5.93
CA GLU A 15 13.81 2.79 -5.76
C GLU A 15 14.80 3.23 -6.85
N VAL A 16 15.84 2.44 -7.10
CA VAL A 16 16.82 2.73 -8.16
C VAL A 16 16.22 2.58 -9.55
N PHE A 17 15.39 1.55 -9.76
CA PHE A 17 14.78 1.27 -11.06
C PHE A 17 13.85 2.40 -11.53
N PHE A 18 13.04 2.94 -10.62
CA PHE A 18 12.03 3.95 -10.95
C PHE A 18 12.57 5.39 -10.91
N ARG A 19 13.63 5.65 -10.16
CA ARG A 19 14.25 6.98 -10.06
C ARG A 19 14.61 7.53 -11.44
N GLY A 20 14.26 8.80 -11.70
CA GLY A 20 14.55 9.49 -12.95
C GLY A 20 13.63 9.15 -14.12
N HIS A 21 12.63 8.28 -13.90
CA HIS A 21 11.63 7.90 -14.90
C HIS A 21 10.23 8.40 -14.53
N GLU A 22 10.15 9.46 -13.71
CA GLU A 22 8.90 10.00 -13.19
C GLU A 22 7.97 10.39 -14.35
N GLY A 23 6.71 9.93 -14.30
CA GLY A 23 5.71 10.18 -15.35
C GLY A 23 5.57 9.07 -16.40
N LEU A 24 6.49 8.10 -16.45
CA LEU A 24 6.37 6.92 -17.32
C LEU A 24 5.62 5.75 -16.65
N TYR A 25 5.32 5.88 -15.36
CA TYR A 25 4.71 4.83 -14.56
C TYR A 25 3.81 5.38 -13.45
N SER A 26 2.90 4.54 -12.99
CA SER A 26 2.11 4.78 -11.77
C SER A 26 2.41 3.68 -10.75
N ILE A 27 2.96 4.06 -9.59
CA ILE A 27 3.19 3.15 -8.47
C ILE A 27 1.98 3.18 -7.55
N TYR A 28 1.45 1.99 -7.27
CA TYR A 28 0.39 1.77 -6.29
C TYR A 28 0.86 0.66 -5.34
N VAL A 29 0.89 0.95 -4.04
CA VAL A 29 1.33 0.01 -3.00
C VAL A 29 0.15 -0.28 -2.07
N HIS A 30 -0.33 -1.52 -2.07
CA HIS A 30 -1.38 -1.97 -1.16
C HIS A 30 -0.78 -2.77 -0.01
N ASN A 31 -0.96 -2.23 1.20
CA ASN A 31 -0.51 -2.83 2.45
C ASN A 31 -1.70 -3.14 3.36
N LEU A 32 -1.46 -3.95 4.40
CA LEU A 32 -2.47 -4.20 5.43
C LEU A 32 -2.86 -2.91 6.15
N PRO A 33 -4.09 -2.82 6.70
CA PRO A 33 -4.61 -1.58 7.29
C PRO A 33 -3.88 -1.19 8.58
N ASN A 34 -3.28 -2.18 9.24
CA ASN A 34 -2.51 -2.02 10.47
C ASN A 34 -1.02 -1.75 10.21
N TYR A 35 -0.59 -1.75 8.94
CA TYR A 35 0.78 -1.45 8.59
C TYR A 35 0.94 0.06 8.36
N ASN A 36 1.48 0.74 9.37
CA ASN A 36 1.71 2.18 9.35
C ASN A 36 3.21 2.47 9.23
N ASP A 37 3.70 2.42 8.00
CA ASP A 37 5.08 2.77 7.67
C ASP A 37 5.06 3.96 6.71
N THR A 38 5.98 4.89 6.91
CA THR A 38 6.08 6.14 6.16
C THR A 38 7.36 6.13 5.35
N ASP A 39 7.23 6.30 4.04
CA ASP A 39 8.41 6.49 3.19
C ASP A 39 9.00 7.88 3.40
N PRO A 40 10.34 8.03 3.25
CA PRO A 40 10.97 9.33 3.13
C PRO A 40 10.31 10.18 2.03
N LEU A 41 10.29 11.50 2.21
CA LEU A 41 9.70 12.46 1.24
C LEU A 41 10.32 12.38 -0.15
N ASP A 42 11.57 11.96 -0.25
CA ASP A 42 12.35 11.83 -1.47
C ASP A 42 12.24 10.44 -2.12
N SER A 43 11.48 9.51 -1.54
CA SER A 43 11.27 8.17 -2.11
C SER A 43 10.27 8.17 -3.26
N VAL A 44 10.50 7.33 -4.25
CA VAL A 44 9.52 7.05 -5.34
C VAL A 44 8.20 6.46 -4.83
N PHE A 45 8.17 5.96 -3.60
CA PHE A 45 6.99 5.39 -2.93
C PHE A 45 6.20 6.40 -2.10
N TYR A 46 6.74 7.61 -1.88
CA TYR A 46 6.09 8.63 -1.07
C TYR A 46 4.67 8.95 -1.56
N GLY A 47 3.69 8.84 -0.67
CA GLY A 47 2.28 9.08 -0.98
C GLY A 47 1.64 8.07 -1.95
N ARG A 48 2.30 6.95 -2.26
CA ARG A 48 1.79 5.90 -3.17
C ARG A 48 1.14 4.71 -2.45
N ARG A 49 1.05 4.77 -1.12
CA ARG A 49 0.43 3.73 -0.29
C ARG A 49 -1.09 3.91 -0.21
N ILE A 50 -1.80 2.83 -0.48
CA ILE A 50 -3.25 2.74 -0.34
C ILE A 50 -3.54 1.63 0.68
N PRO A 51 -4.02 1.97 1.90
CA PRO A 51 -4.32 0.96 2.91
C PRO A 51 -5.40 0.02 2.41
N SER A 52 -5.26 -1.27 2.69
CA SER A 52 -6.35 -2.22 2.43
C SER A 52 -7.53 -1.93 3.36
N LYS A 53 -8.73 -2.29 2.93
CA LYS A 53 -9.89 -2.32 3.83
C LYS A 53 -9.73 -3.53 4.74
N VAL A 54 -10.00 -3.35 6.04
CA VAL A 54 -10.25 -4.49 6.92
C VAL A 54 -11.46 -5.21 6.32
N GLY A 55 -11.25 -6.41 5.77
CA GLY A 55 -12.38 -7.28 5.47
C GLY A 55 -13.07 -7.55 6.79
N SER A 56 -14.27 -7.01 6.98
CA SER A 56 -15.11 -7.31 8.12
C SER A 56 -15.54 -8.78 8.05
N SER A 57 -14.62 -9.69 8.38
CA SER A 57 -14.93 -11.06 8.77
C SER A 57 -15.52 -10.99 10.18
N LEU A 58 -16.75 -10.46 10.28
CA LEU A 58 -17.69 -10.38 11.42
C LEU A 58 -18.60 -9.13 11.35
N SER A 59 -19.12 -8.76 10.17
CA SER A 59 -20.27 -7.83 10.11
C SER A 59 -21.31 -8.16 9.03
N PHE A 60 -21.23 -9.34 8.41
CA PHE A 60 -22.25 -9.82 7.46
C PHE A 60 -23.33 -10.72 8.06
N PHE A 61 -23.34 -10.93 9.37
CA PHE A 61 -24.47 -11.54 10.07
C PHE A 61 -24.91 -10.63 11.21
N LEU A 62 -25.89 -9.78 10.90
CA LEU A 62 -27.19 -9.73 11.60
C LEU A 62 -28.10 -8.79 10.79
N PRO A 63 -28.96 -9.29 9.88
CA PRO A 63 -30.08 -8.51 9.40
C PRO A 63 -31.13 -8.45 10.51
N PHE A 64 -31.63 -7.24 10.82
CA PHE A 64 -32.83 -6.95 11.62
C PHE A 64 -32.95 -7.55 13.04
N LEU A 65 -32.83 -6.68 14.04
CA LEU A 65 -33.49 -6.62 15.37
C LEU A 65 -32.72 -5.52 16.13
N SER A 66 -33.25 -4.36 16.54
CA SER A 66 -34.58 -3.85 16.82
C SER A 66 -34.61 -2.35 16.54
#